data_AF-A0A2H0SQ19-F1
#
_entry.id   AF-A0A2H0SQ19-F1
#
_cell.length_a   1.000
_cell.length_b   1.000
_cell.length_c   1.000
_cell.angle_alpha   90.00
_cell.angle_beta   90.00
_cell.angle_gamma   90.00
#
_symmetry.space_group_name_H-M   'P 1'
#
loop_
_entity.id
_entity.type
_entity.pdbx_description
1 polymer ?
#
loop_
_entity_poly.entity_id
_entity_poly.type
_entity_poly.pdbx_seq_one_letter_code
_entity_poly.pdbx_strand_id
1 'polypeptide(L)'
;MEYVITCGDEGVQINAGTRLGILGAGFKLDGFTEILKHLKKALGTDEIRIAGSAENDWMKQQLKLDTWEQVDASTQQHIAALADEHDLLYAGFLPFADPRQLKHDIKGHMVRPKKVHVANGISFTLGGGEQTYHLGRYVISAEWIGSAPEKLAKSVLEEQVAFYTKVAGGQQLERLFEEEGEVDPVVVKKNKKRLEKLGLI
;
A
#
# COMPACT_ATOMS: atom_id res chain seq x y z
N MET A 1 -11.81 -7.71 -10.15
CA MET A 1 -11.89 -6.97 -8.87
C MET A 1 -11.50 -5.50 -9.05
N GLU A 2 -12.04 -4.60 -8.23
CA GLU A 2 -11.67 -3.18 -8.20
C GLU A 2 -10.45 -2.99 -7.28
N TYR A 3 -9.25 -2.89 -7.84
CA TYR A 3 -8.03 -2.68 -7.04
C TYR A 3 -7.76 -1.21 -6.77
N VAL A 4 -7.39 -0.88 -5.53
CA VAL A 4 -7.03 0.49 -5.12
C VAL A 4 -5.69 0.52 -4.40
N ILE A 5 -4.73 1.26 -4.95
CA ILE A 5 -3.47 1.57 -4.28
C ILE A 5 -3.73 2.62 -3.20
N THR A 6 -3.27 2.32 -1.98
CA THR A 6 -3.27 3.25 -0.86
C THR A 6 -1.93 3.19 -0.14
N CYS A 7 -1.70 4.08 0.83
CA CYS A 7 -0.66 3.85 1.82
C CYS A 7 -0.88 2.50 2.52
N GLY A 8 0.21 1.84 2.93
CA GLY A 8 0.18 0.62 3.73
C GLY A 8 -0.10 0.85 5.23
N ASP A 9 -0.52 2.05 5.65
CA ASP A 9 -0.88 2.39 7.03
C ASP A 9 -1.98 1.45 7.59
N GLU A 10 -1.83 1.00 8.82
CA GLU A 10 -2.75 0.05 9.47
C GLU A 10 -4.17 0.57 9.65
N GLY A 11 -4.34 1.89 9.67
CA GLY A 11 -5.61 2.56 9.81
C GLY A 11 -6.39 2.66 8.51
N VAL A 12 -5.80 2.43 7.35
CA VAL A 12 -6.54 2.47 6.08
C VAL A 12 -7.43 1.23 5.97
N GLN A 13 -8.74 1.42 5.89
CA GLN A 13 -9.70 0.36 5.63
C GLN A 13 -10.45 0.65 4.33
N ILE A 14 -10.49 -0.34 3.44
CA ILE A 14 -11.29 -0.36 2.21
C ILE A 14 -12.47 -1.31 2.43
N ASN A 15 -13.68 -0.77 2.40
CA ASN A 15 -14.93 -1.50 2.56
C ASN A 15 -15.53 -1.97 1.22
N ALA A 16 -15.18 -1.30 0.12
CA ALA A 16 -15.53 -1.72 -1.24
C ALA A 16 -14.31 -1.50 -2.15
N GLY A 17 -13.95 -2.55 -2.89
CA GLY A 17 -12.66 -2.68 -3.58
C GLY A 17 -11.65 -3.49 -2.78
N THR A 18 -10.47 -3.68 -3.35
CA THR A 18 -9.37 -4.46 -2.77
C THR A 18 -8.12 -3.61 -2.67
N ARG A 19 -7.63 -3.49 -1.45
CA ARG A 19 -6.51 -2.61 -1.13
C ARG A 19 -5.18 -3.21 -1.57
N LEU A 20 -4.39 -2.40 -2.27
CA LEU A 20 -2.99 -2.64 -2.56
C LEU A 20 -2.16 -1.68 -1.70
N GLY A 21 -1.53 -2.19 -0.65
CA GLY A 21 -0.73 -1.39 0.27
C GLY A 21 0.65 -1.10 -0.32
N ILE A 22 0.88 0.15 -0.73
CA ILE A 22 2.18 0.63 -1.20
C ILE A 22 2.54 1.86 -0.37
N LEU A 23 3.75 1.94 0.15
CA LEU A 23 4.20 3.07 0.96
C LEU A 23 3.92 4.42 0.28
N GLY A 24 3.24 5.31 0.99
CA GLY A 24 2.86 6.62 0.45
C GLY A 24 1.94 6.57 -0.77
N ALA A 25 1.27 5.44 -1.00
CA ALA A 25 0.57 5.13 -2.26
C ALA A 25 1.49 5.27 -3.51
N GLY A 26 2.80 5.11 -3.33
CA GLY A 26 3.80 5.23 -4.40
C GLY A 26 4.44 6.62 -4.55
N PHE A 27 3.95 7.65 -3.86
CA PHE A 27 4.53 8.99 -3.96
C PHE A 27 5.99 9.01 -3.54
N LYS A 28 6.90 9.42 -4.43
CA LYS A 28 8.36 9.44 -4.19
C LYS A 28 8.92 8.10 -3.68
N LEU A 29 8.26 6.98 -3.99
CA LEU A 29 8.81 5.66 -3.76
C LEU A 29 9.66 5.27 -4.99
N ASP A 30 10.97 5.09 -4.79
CA ASP A 30 11.87 4.76 -5.89
C ASP A 30 11.48 3.43 -6.53
N GLY A 31 11.31 3.42 -7.85
CA GLY A 31 10.89 2.24 -8.61
C GLY A 31 9.37 2.03 -8.70
N PHE A 32 8.55 2.98 -8.25
CA PHE A 32 7.08 2.86 -8.30
C PHE A 32 6.54 2.60 -9.72
N THR A 33 7.05 3.30 -10.72
CA THR A 33 6.68 3.10 -12.13
C THR A 33 6.91 1.66 -12.59
N GLU A 34 8.02 1.06 -12.19
CA GLU A 34 8.36 -0.33 -12.49
C GLU A 34 7.46 -1.31 -11.72
N ILE A 35 7.17 -1.03 -10.45
CA ILE A 35 6.22 -1.81 -9.65
C ILE A 35 4.87 -1.87 -10.36
N LEU A 36 4.34 -0.73 -10.81
CA LEU A 36 3.04 -0.67 -11.49
C LEU A 36 2.98 -1.57 -12.72
N LYS A 37 4.04 -1.62 -13.54
CA LYS A 37 4.11 -2.51 -14.72
C LYS A 37 4.01 -3.98 -14.30
N HIS A 38 4.73 -4.37 -13.24
CA HIS A 38 4.72 -5.74 -12.74
C HIS A 38 3.40 -6.09 -12.03
N LEU A 39 2.81 -5.12 -11.34
CA LEU A 39 1.55 -5.27 -10.62
C LEU A 39 0.37 -5.42 -11.58
N LYS A 40 0.23 -4.53 -12.58
CA LYS A 40 -0.78 -4.64 -13.66
C LYS A 40 -0.71 -6.01 -14.34
N LYS A 41 0.51 -6.48 -14.65
CA LYS A 41 0.74 -7.81 -15.21
C LYS A 41 0.32 -8.95 -14.25
N ALA A 42 0.66 -8.85 -12.96
CA ALA A 42 0.34 -9.88 -11.98
C ALA A 42 -1.17 -9.99 -11.72
N LEU A 43 -1.87 -8.86 -11.74
CA LEU A 43 -3.32 -8.76 -11.52
C LEU A 43 -4.14 -8.95 -12.80
N GLY A 44 -3.49 -8.95 -13.97
CA GLY A 44 -4.17 -9.12 -15.26
C GLY A 44 -5.09 -7.94 -15.62
N THR A 45 -4.83 -6.75 -15.10
CA THR A 45 -5.62 -5.54 -15.35
C THR A 45 -4.74 -4.29 -15.41
N ASP A 46 -5.07 -3.39 -16.32
CA ASP A 46 -4.46 -2.06 -16.40
C ASP A 46 -5.23 -1.01 -15.58
N GLU A 47 -6.46 -1.33 -15.18
CA GLU A 47 -7.34 -0.40 -14.48
C GLU A 47 -7.16 -0.46 -12.96
N ILE A 48 -6.13 0.23 -12.47
CA ILE A 48 -5.86 0.33 -11.03
C ILE A 48 -6.27 1.71 -10.54
N ARG A 49 -6.99 1.74 -9.41
CA ARG A 49 -7.38 2.97 -8.73
C ARG A 49 -6.28 3.38 -7.76
N ILE A 50 -6.25 4.65 -7.38
CA ILE A 50 -5.34 5.15 -6.34
C ILE A 50 -6.06 6.15 -5.43
N ALA A 51 -5.82 6.05 -4.13
CA ALA A 51 -6.40 6.94 -3.14
C ALA A 51 -5.34 7.42 -2.14
N GLY A 52 -5.43 8.71 -1.79
CA GLY A 52 -4.68 9.27 -0.67
C GLY A 52 -5.34 8.90 0.66
N SER A 53 -4.58 8.94 1.75
CA SER A 53 -5.09 8.71 3.10
C SER A 53 -4.70 9.85 4.03
N ALA A 54 -5.56 10.14 5.01
CA ALA A 54 -5.26 11.13 6.03
C ALA A 54 -4.10 10.70 6.94
N GLU A 55 -3.40 11.69 7.49
CA GLU A 55 -2.23 11.51 8.35
C GLU A 55 -1.17 10.57 7.78
N ASN A 56 -0.81 10.77 6.51
CA ASN A 56 0.21 9.97 5.84
C ASN A 56 1.63 10.36 6.28
N ASP A 57 2.27 9.53 7.12
CA ASP A 57 3.62 9.79 7.62
C ASP A 57 4.71 9.83 6.55
N TRP A 58 4.55 9.07 5.46
CA TRP A 58 5.52 9.08 4.36
C TRP A 58 5.53 10.44 3.67
N MET A 59 4.35 10.94 3.30
CA MET A 59 4.16 12.27 2.73
C MET A 59 4.74 13.36 3.65
N LYS A 60 4.46 13.26 4.95
CA LYS A 60 4.97 14.19 5.95
C LYS A 60 6.51 14.25 5.96
N GLN A 61 7.17 13.09 5.95
CA GLN A 61 8.64 13.02 5.95
C GLN A 61 9.24 13.49 4.61
N GLN A 62 8.69 13.06 3.48
CA GLN A 62 9.21 13.36 2.15
C GLN A 62 9.04 14.82 1.71
N LEU A 63 8.05 15.50 2.27
CA LEU A 63 7.78 16.92 2.03
C LEU A 63 8.20 17.83 3.19
N LYS A 64 8.65 17.26 4.31
CA LYS A 64 9.04 17.99 5.52
C LYS A 64 7.93 18.93 6.02
N LEU A 65 6.71 18.40 6.10
CA LEU A 65 5.52 19.15 6.51
C LEU A 65 5.33 19.10 8.03
N ASP A 66 4.87 20.22 8.61
CA ASP A 66 4.75 20.35 10.07
C ASP A 66 3.39 19.87 10.59
N THR A 67 2.32 20.27 9.90
CA THR A 67 0.93 20.05 10.32
C THR A 67 0.24 18.96 9.52
N TRP A 68 -0.73 18.27 10.13
CA TRP A 68 -1.47 17.21 9.45
C TRP A 68 -2.43 17.76 8.39
N GLU A 69 -2.92 18.99 8.56
CA GLU A 69 -3.72 19.70 7.56
C GLU A 69 -2.91 19.93 6.27
N GLN A 70 -1.63 20.32 6.40
CA GLN A 70 -0.73 20.44 5.25
C GLN A 70 -0.46 19.08 4.60
N VAL A 71 -0.26 18.02 5.41
CA VAL A 71 -0.02 16.66 4.91
C VAL A 71 -1.23 16.16 4.13
N ASP A 72 -2.44 16.31 4.67
CA ASP A 72 -3.68 15.86 4.04
C ASP A 72 -3.98 16.62 2.74
N ALA A 73 -3.77 17.93 2.73
CA ALA A 73 -3.90 18.75 1.52
C ALA A 73 -2.87 18.35 0.45
N SER A 74 -1.61 18.17 0.84
CA SER A 74 -0.53 17.77 -0.07
C SER A 74 -0.73 16.36 -0.60
N THR A 75 -1.21 15.44 0.23
CA THR A 75 -1.51 14.05 -0.16
C THR A 75 -2.58 14.02 -1.24
N GLN A 76 -3.66 14.78 -1.10
CA GLN A 76 -4.70 14.86 -2.14
C GLN A 76 -4.15 15.32 -3.48
N GLN A 77 -3.35 16.40 -3.48
CA GLN A 77 -2.81 16.97 -4.71
C GLN A 77 -1.78 16.05 -5.37
N HIS A 78 -0.83 15.53 -4.60
CA HIS A 78 0.25 14.71 -5.14
C HIS A 78 -0.22 13.33 -5.59
N ILE A 79 -1.19 12.72 -4.89
CA ILE A 79 -1.73 11.44 -5.33
C ILE A 79 -2.61 11.58 -6.57
N ALA A 80 -3.35 12.69 -6.71
CA ALA A 80 -4.06 12.98 -7.96
C ALA A 80 -3.07 13.16 -9.13
N ALA A 81 -2.01 13.95 -8.94
CA ALA A 81 -0.98 14.13 -9.97
C ALA A 81 -0.25 12.84 -10.33
N LEU A 82 0.06 11.99 -9.33
CA LEU A 82 0.66 10.68 -9.55
C LEU A 82 -0.27 9.74 -10.33
N ALA A 83 -1.59 9.87 -10.12
CA ALA A 83 -2.57 9.12 -10.89
C ALA A 83 -2.54 9.52 -12.37
N ASP A 84 -2.50 10.83 -12.64
CA ASP A 84 -2.38 11.36 -14.01
C ASP A 84 -1.06 10.94 -14.68
N GLU A 85 0.05 10.92 -13.93
CA GLU A 85 1.38 10.54 -14.45
C GLU A 85 1.45 9.05 -14.88
N HIS A 86 0.67 8.18 -14.24
CA HIS A 86 0.77 6.73 -14.40
C HIS A 86 -0.48 6.06 -14.96
N ASP A 87 -1.40 6.85 -15.52
CA ASP A 87 -2.68 6.38 -16.05
C ASP A 87 -3.44 5.51 -15.03
N LEU A 88 -3.55 6.01 -13.79
CA LEU A 88 -4.33 5.40 -12.71
C LEU A 88 -5.64 6.17 -12.50
N LEU A 89 -6.64 5.49 -11.96
CA LEU A 89 -7.93 6.11 -11.66
C LEU A 89 -7.92 6.72 -10.26
N TYR A 90 -7.82 8.04 -10.15
CA TYR A 90 -7.84 8.71 -8.85
C TYR A 90 -9.21 8.55 -8.16
N ALA A 91 -9.27 7.73 -7.13
CA ALA A 91 -10.49 7.44 -6.37
C ALA A 91 -10.86 8.57 -5.41
N GLY A 92 -9.87 9.18 -4.75
CA GLY A 92 -10.09 10.28 -3.82
C GLY A 92 -9.21 10.20 -2.58
N PHE A 93 -9.79 10.56 -1.43
CA PHE A 93 -9.08 10.71 -0.17
C PHE A 93 -9.84 10.02 0.97
N LEU A 94 -9.12 9.23 1.76
CA LEU A 94 -9.63 8.45 2.88
C LEU A 94 -9.46 9.24 4.19
N PRO A 95 -10.54 9.78 4.79
CA PRO A 95 -10.45 10.63 5.98
C PRO A 95 -10.61 9.82 7.28
N PHE A 96 -10.29 10.44 8.42
CA PHE A 96 -10.76 10.01 9.74
C PHE A 96 -12.22 10.44 9.95
N ALA A 97 -13.14 9.66 9.39
CA ALA A 97 -14.59 9.80 9.53
C ALA A 97 -15.25 8.47 9.17
N ASP A 98 -16.58 8.38 9.24
CA ASP A 98 -17.31 7.22 8.73
C ASP A 98 -16.93 6.90 7.26
N PRO A 99 -17.01 5.61 6.85
CA PRO A 99 -16.63 5.18 5.51
C PRO A 99 -17.28 6.04 4.42
N ARG A 100 -16.45 6.70 3.59
CA ARG A 100 -16.94 7.55 2.51
C ARG A 100 -16.96 6.79 1.20
N GLN A 101 -18.02 7.01 0.43
CA GLN A 101 -18.02 6.64 -0.98
C GLN A 101 -17.08 7.60 -1.72
N LEU A 102 -16.06 7.03 -2.36
CA LEU A 102 -15.13 7.71 -3.23
C LEU A 102 -15.56 7.49 -4.69
N LYS A 103 -14.72 7.91 -5.66
CA LYS A 103 -14.93 7.62 -7.08
C LYS A 103 -14.61 6.15 -7.38
N HIS A 104 -15.06 5.69 -8.55
CA HIS A 104 -14.75 4.35 -9.08
C HIS A 104 -15.16 3.23 -8.12
N ASP A 105 -16.33 3.36 -7.50
CA ASP A 105 -16.93 2.39 -6.58
C ASP A 105 -16.11 2.02 -5.34
N ILE A 106 -15.02 2.75 -5.07
CA ILE A 106 -14.22 2.57 -3.86
C ILE A 106 -14.92 3.19 -2.66
N LYS A 107 -14.96 2.46 -1.55
CA LYS A 107 -15.44 2.96 -0.25
C LYS A 107 -14.43 2.66 0.83
N GLY A 108 -14.11 3.65 1.66
CA GLY A 108 -13.15 3.47 2.75
C GLY A 108 -12.96 4.69 3.64
N HIS A 109 -12.07 4.55 4.63
CA HIS A 109 -11.74 5.57 5.64
C HIS A 109 -10.50 5.19 6.44
N MET A 110 -10.11 6.06 7.37
CA MET A 110 -9.11 5.81 8.40
C MET A 110 -9.77 5.40 9.72
N VAL A 111 -9.39 4.26 10.29
CA VAL A 111 -10.01 3.67 11.51
C VAL A 111 -9.16 3.66 12.77
N ARG A 112 -7.89 4.08 12.70
CA ARG A 112 -7.06 4.20 13.91
C ARG A 112 -7.32 5.54 14.64
N PRO A 113 -6.96 5.68 15.92
CA PRO A 113 -6.93 6.99 16.56
C PRO A 113 -5.97 7.93 15.83
N LYS A 114 -6.37 9.19 15.67
CA LYS A 114 -5.49 10.23 15.11
C LYS A 114 -4.17 10.31 15.87
N LYS A 115 -3.07 10.50 15.14
CA LYS A 115 -1.70 10.68 15.64
C LYS A 115 -1.13 9.49 16.41
N VAL A 116 -1.78 8.33 16.37
CA VAL A 116 -1.33 7.11 17.06
C VAL A 116 -1.22 6.00 16.04
N HIS A 117 -0.07 5.31 16.06
CA HIS A 117 0.08 4.02 15.41
C HIS A 117 -0.13 2.89 16.40
N VAL A 118 -0.89 1.88 16.01
CA VAL A 118 -1.19 0.70 16.83
C VAL A 118 -0.65 -0.58 16.20
N ALA A 119 0.04 -0.46 15.08
CA ALA A 119 0.54 -1.60 14.34
C ALA A 119 1.62 -2.38 15.11
N ASN A 120 1.45 -3.69 15.18
CA ASN A 120 2.42 -4.64 15.75
C ASN A 120 2.91 -5.67 14.71
N GLY A 121 2.45 -5.56 13.46
CA GLY A 121 2.88 -6.44 12.38
C GLY A 121 2.85 -5.80 10.99
N ILE A 122 3.32 -6.57 10.02
CA ILE A 122 3.23 -6.33 8.59
C ILE A 122 2.50 -7.51 7.96
N SER A 123 1.47 -7.24 7.15
CA SER A 123 0.85 -8.20 6.25
C SER A 123 1.42 -7.99 4.84
N PHE A 124 2.05 -9.02 4.28
CA PHE A 124 2.44 -9.06 2.89
C PHE A 124 1.34 -9.70 2.06
N THR A 125 0.79 -8.99 1.08
CA THR A 125 -0.25 -9.54 0.21
C THR A 125 0.41 -10.18 -1.02
N LEU A 126 0.09 -11.44 -1.28
CA LEU A 126 0.65 -12.25 -2.36
C LEU A 126 -0.41 -12.73 -3.35
N GLY A 127 -1.67 -12.81 -2.89
CA GLY A 127 -2.81 -13.33 -3.64
C GLY A 127 -3.66 -12.29 -4.37
N GLY A 128 -3.34 -10.99 -4.31
CA GLY A 128 -4.10 -9.94 -5.00
C GLY A 128 -4.70 -8.92 -4.05
N GLY A 129 -3.88 -8.31 -3.20
CA GLY A 129 -4.26 -7.29 -2.23
C GLY A 129 -4.78 -7.85 -0.91
N GLU A 130 -5.16 -6.94 -0.02
CA GLU A 130 -5.67 -7.25 1.33
C GLU A 130 -7.04 -7.94 1.21
N GLN A 131 -7.10 -9.22 1.61
CA GLN A 131 -8.34 -10.00 1.65
C GLN A 131 -9.06 -9.85 2.98
N THR A 132 -8.28 -9.74 4.05
CA THR A 132 -8.81 -9.55 5.40
C THR A 132 -8.23 -8.27 5.98
N TYR A 133 -9.11 -7.34 6.35
CA TYR A 133 -8.67 -6.15 7.04
C TYR A 133 -8.12 -6.51 8.43
N HIS A 134 -6.84 -6.23 8.64
CA HIS A 134 -6.15 -6.48 9.90
C HIS A 134 -5.76 -5.17 10.59
N LEU A 135 -6.67 -4.62 11.41
CA LEU A 135 -6.30 -3.51 12.29
C LEU A 135 -5.10 -3.93 13.16
N GLY A 136 -4.04 -3.12 13.13
CA GLY A 136 -2.78 -3.43 13.80
C GLY A 136 -1.71 -4.04 12.87
N ARG A 137 -1.96 -4.13 11.55
CA ARG A 137 -0.92 -4.51 10.59
C ARG A 137 -0.76 -3.44 9.50
N TYR A 138 0.49 -3.08 9.23
CA TYR A 138 0.81 -2.40 7.98
C TYR A 138 0.63 -3.37 6.82
N VAL A 139 0.24 -2.87 5.64
CA VAL A 139 0.05 -3.70 4.44
C VAL A 139 1.13 -3.39 3.42
N ILE A 140 1.79 -4.43 2.90
CA ILE A 140 2.75 -4.33 1.81
C ILE A 140 2.33 -5.28 0.69
N SER A 141 1.94 -4.73 -0.45
CA SER A 141 1.58 -5.51 -1.63
C SER A 141 2.82 -6.04 -2.35
N ALA A 142 2.87 -7.36 -2.48
CA ALA A 142 4.02 -8.14 -2.91
C ALA A 142 3.66 -9.14 -4.04
N GLU A 143 2.52 -8.96 -4.71
CA GLU A 143 2.05 -9.83 -5.80
C GLU A 143 2.92 -9.75 -7.06
N TRP A 144 3.70 -8.68 -7.19
CA TRP A 144 4.46 -8.33 -8.39
C TRP A 144 5.89 -8.90 -8.38
N ILE A 145 6.42 -9.24 -7.21
CA ILE A 145 7.86 -9.42 -6.94
C ILE A 145 8.47 -10.64 -7.66
N GLY A 146 7.67 -11.69 -7.88
CA GLY A 146 8.10 -12.89 -8.59
C GLY A 146 8.35 -12.62 -10.07
N SER A 147 7.78 -11.55 -10.62
CA SER A 147 7.99 -11.13 -12.01
C SER A 147 9.04 -10.02 -12.17
N ALA A 148 9.47 -9.41 -11.06
CA ALA A 148 10.35 -8.25 -11.07
C ALA A 148 11.84 -8.59 -10.92
N PRO A 149 12.74 -7.71 -11.42
CA PRO A 149 14.17 -7.80 -11.14
C PRO A 149 14.46 -7.85 -9.64
N GLU A 150 15.45 -8.65 -9.24
CA GLU A 150 15.76 -8.91 -7.83
C GLU A 150 16.15 -7.63 -7.08
N LYS A 151 16.94 -6.79 -7.73
CA LYS A 151 17.38 -5.52 -7.18
C LYS A 151 16.20 -4.60 -6.87
N LEU A 152 15.23 -4.50 -7.78
CA LEU A 152 14.02 -3.70 -7.60
C LEU A 152 13.16 -4.24 -6.46
N ALA A 153 12.86 -5.55 -6.48
CA ALA A 153 12.06 -6.19 -5.44
C ALA A 153 12.68 -5.99 -4.05
N LYS A 154 14.00 -6.19 -3.95
CA LYS A 154 14.73 -6.02 -2.70
C LYS A 154 14.68 -4.58 -2.19
N SER A 155 15.11 -3.61 -3.01
CA SER A 155 15.24 -2.21 -2.56
C SER A 155 13.90 -1.65 -2.10
N VAL A 156 12.84 -1.90 -2.87
CA VAL A 156 11.49 -1.41 -2.57
C VAL A 156 10.94 -2.05 -1.30
N LEU A 157 11.01 -3.38 -1.17
CA LEU A 157 10.47 -4.04 0.02
C LEU A 157 11.25 -3.66 1.28
N GLU A 158 12.58 -3.58 1.20
CA GLU A 158 13.41 -3.15 2.33
C GLU A 158 13.08 -1.72 2.76
N GLU A 159 12.86 -0.79 1.83
CA GLU A 159 12.47 0.59 2.14
C GLU A 159 11.12 0.64 2.86
N GLN A 160 10.12 -0.10 2.36
CA GLN A 160 8.81 -0.17 2.98
C GLN A 160 8.86 -0.78 4.39
N VAL A 161 9.57 -1.90 4.55
CA VAL A 161 9.74 -2.55 5.86
C VAL A 161 10.51 -1.66 6.83
N ALA A 162 11.59 -1.02 6.39
CA ALA A 162 12.40 -0.13 7.21
C ALA A 162 11.57 1.08 7.68
N PHE A 163 10.78 1.67 6.77
CA PHE A 163 9.89 2.77 7.11
C PHE A 163 8.87 2.37 8.18
N TYR A 164 8.11 1.30 7.96
CA TYR A 164 7.08 0.88 8.91
C TYR A 164 7.67 0.42 10.25
N THR A 165 8.85 -0.19 10.24
CA THR A 165 9.58 -0.54 11.48
C THR A 165 9.96 0.72 12.26
N LYS A 166 10.42 1.77 11.59
CA LYS A 166 10.73 3.07 12.22
C LYS A 166 9.48 3.74 12.78
N VAL A 167 8.39 3.77 12.03
CA VAL A 167 7.09 4.34 12.48
C VAL A 167 6.56 3.59 13.70
N ALA A 168 6.75 2.27 13.74
CA ALA A 168 6.40 1.43 14.88
C ALA A 168 7.34 1.56 16.09
N GLY A 169 8.27 2.54 16.10
CA GLY A 169 9.19 2.76 17.21
C GLY A 169 10.36 1.77 17.28
N GLY A 170 10.68 1.10 16.17
CA GLY A 170 11.81 0.16 16.08
C GLY A 170 11.53 -1.23 16.67
N GLN A 171 10.27 -1.54 17.00
CA GLN A 171 9.89 -2.86 17.49
C GLN A 171 9.97 -3.93 16.37
N GLN A 172 10.16 -5.18 16.79
CA GLN A 172 10.06 -6.30 15.87
C GLN A 172 8.60 -6.51 15.47
N LEU A 173 8.30 -6.28 14.18
CA LEU A 173 6.97 -6.47 13.63
C LEU A 173 6.74 -7.93 13.22
N GLU A 174 5.63 -8.51 13.66
CA GLU A 174 5.20 -9.84 13.21
C GLU A 174 4.92 -9.82 11.70
N ARG A 175 5.29 -10.86 10.98
CA ARG A 175 5.05 -10.96 9.53
C ARG A 175 3.96 -11.98 9.23
N LEU A 176 2.96 -11.57 8.48
CA LEU A 176 1.90 -12.42 7.93
C LEU A 176 1.91 -12.34 6.41
N PHE A 177 1.46 -13.42 5.76
CA PHE A 177 1.45 -13.55 4.31
C PHE A 177 0.04 -13.93 3.86
N GLU A 178 -0.63 -13.02 3.16
CA GLU A 178 -1.95 -13.25 2.58
C GLU A 178 -1.79 -13.89 1.19
N GLU A 179 -1.93 -15.21 1.16
CA GLU A 179 -1.77 -16.03 -0.04
C GLU A 179 -3.07 -16.23 -0.83
N GLU A 180 -4.21 -15.89 -0.24
CA GLU A 180 -5.53 -16.01 -0.87
C GLU A 180 -5.86 -14.78 -1.74
N GLY A 181 -6.67 -14.98 -2.79
CA GLY A 181 -7.15 -13.92 -3.67
C GLY A 181 -7.26 -14.36 -5.14
N GLU A 182 -7.32 -13.40 -6.06
CA GLU A 182 -7.54 -13.63 -7.50
C GLU A 182 -6.26 -13.97 -8.29
N VAL A 183 -5.07 -13.77 -7.72
CA VAL A 183 -3.80 -14.07 -8.38
C VAL A 183 -3.59 -15.59 -8.46
N ASP A 184 -3.14 -16.07 -9.62
CA ASP A 184 -2.89 -17.50 -9.86
C ASP A 184 -1.97 -18.10 -8.75
N PRO A 185 -2.34 -19.23 -8.12
CA PRO A 185 -1.54 -19.88 -7.08
C PRO A 185 -0.09 -20.17 -7.46
N VAL A 186 0.21 -20.35 -8.76
CA VAL A 186 1.58 -20.50 -9.27
C VAL A 186 2.37 -19.19 -9.10
N VAL A 187 1.74 -18.05 -9.35
CA VAL A 187 2.33 -16.72 -9.13
C VAL A 187 2.49 -16.46 -7.63
N VAL A 188 1.49 -16.78 -6.81
CA VAL A 188 1.58 -16.68 -5.34
C VAL A 188 2.77 -17.46 -4.80
N LYS A 189 2.92 -18.73 -5.21
CA LYS A 189 4.08 -19.57 -4.83
C LYS A 189 5.41 -18.97 -5.28
N LYS A 190 5.45 -18.34 -6.46
CA LYS A 190 6.64 -17.66 -6.98
C LYS A 190 6.98 -16.43 -6.13
N ASN A 191 5.99 -15.65 -5.74
CA ASN A 191 6.15 -14.48 -4.87
C ASN A 191 6.64 -14.89 -3.48
N LYS A 192 6.04 -15.92 -2.88
CA LYS A 192 6.47 -16.46 -1.57
C LYS A 192 7.93 -16.90 -1.58
N LYS A 193 8.32 -17.73 -2.56
CA LYS A 193 9.74 -18.14 -2.75
C LYS A 193 10.67 -16.96 -2.93
N ARG A 194 10.19 -15.90 -3.59
CA ARG A 194 10.95 -14.67 -3.78
C ARG A 194 11.16 -13.94 -2.46
N LEU A 195 10.14 -13.83 -1.61
CA LEU A 195 10.29 -13.23 -0.27
C LEU A 195 11.26 -14.03 0.63
N GLU A 196 11.16 -15.36 0.61
CA GLU A 196 12.09 -16.25 1.33
C GLU A 196 13.54 -15.99 0.88
N LYS A 197 13.79 -15.93 -0.44
CA LYS A 197 15.12 -15.62 -0.99
C LYS A 197 15.64 -14.24 -0.55
N LEU A 198 14.75 -13.27 -0.38
CA LEU A 198 15.09 -11.92 0.06
C LEU A 198 15.32 -11.81 1.57
N GLY A 199 15.09 -12.87 2.36
CA GLY A 199 15.20 -12.84 3.82
C GLY A 199 14.04 -12.10 4.50
N LEU A 200 12.91 -11.98 3.79
CA LEU A 200 11.69 -11.33 4.29
C LEU A 200 10.70 -12.33 4.90
N ILE A 201 10.96 -13.64 4.76
CA ILE A 201 10.30 -14.75 5.48
C ILE A 201 11.39 -15.59 6.13
#